data_AF-A0A6F9DW02-F1
#
_entry.id   AF-A0A6F9DW02-F1
#
_cell.length_a   1.000
_cell.length_b   1.000
_cell.length_c   1.000
_cell.angle_alpha   90.00
_cell.angle_beta   90.00
_cell.angle_gamma   90.00
#
_symmetry.space_group_name_H-M   'P 1'
#
loop_
_entity.id
_entity.type
_entity.pdbx_description
1 polymer ?
#
loop_
_entity_poly.entity_id
_entity_poly.type
_entity_poly.pdbx_seq_one_letter_code
_entity_poly.pdbx_strand_id
1 'polypeptide(L)'
;MCTNHQMIRVYLSEIQAFISVMQFTVVRHFKYLIPLIEHHLESTDDQTYNETVSMVKLICKLAWPRFHRHHHTILKLLVKRLMQENLLEENSLQITVDCISCMQTADPSVQKALDEIRSMSLINKYSHLRHALEELS
;
A
#
# COMPACT_ATOMS: atom_id res chain seq x y z
N MET A 1 -23.31 -17.34 -11.15
CA MET A 1 -23.34 -16.74 -9.80
C MET A 1 -21.96 -16.16 -9.54
N CYS A 2 -21.80 -14.83 -9.57
CA CYS A 2 -20.52 -14.20 -9.23
C CYS A 2 -20.25 -14.43 -7.74
N THR A 3 -19.06 -14.90 -7.40
CA THR A 3 -18.66 -15.06 -6.00
C THR A 3 -18.44 -13.68 -5.38
N ASN A 4 -18.65 -13.53 -4.07
CA ASN A 4 -18.48 -12.23 -3.37
C ASN A 4 -17.12 -11.57 -3.64
N HIS A 5 -16.06 -12.38 -3.84
CA HIS A 5 -14.72 -11.91 -4.21
C HIS A 5 -14.69 -11.24 -5.59
N GLN A 6 -15.40 -11.77 -6.60
CA GLN A 6 -15.48 -11.13 -7.92
C GLN A 6 -16.22 -9.79 -7.86
N MET A 7 -17.26 -9.68 -7.03
CA MET A 7 -18.01 -8.44 -6.85
C MET A 7 -17.14 -7.35 -6.20
N ILE A 8 -16.36 -7.70 -5.18
CA ILE A 8 -15.42 -6.77 -4.54
C ILE A 8 -14.40 -6.25 -5.55
N ARG A 9 -13.85 -7.12 -6.40
CA ARG A 9 -12.85 -6.74 -7.41
C ARG A 9 -13.38 -5.75 -8.45
N VAL A 10 -14.57 -6.02 -8.99
CA VAL A 10 -15.22 -5.07 -9.90
C VAL A 10 -15.40 -3.72 -9.21
N TYR A 11 -15.84 -3.74 -7.96
CA TYR A 11 -16.01 -2.53 -7.18
C TYR A 11 -14.70 -1.76 -6.93
N LEU A 12 -13.60 -2.44 -6.58
CA LEU A 12 -12.28 -1.82 -6.39
C LEU A 12 -11.75 -1.23 -7.71
N SER A 13 -11.95 -1.91 -8.83
CA SER A 13 -11.57 -1.42 -10.15
C SER A 13 -12.31 -0.11 -10.51
N GLU A 14 -13.61 -0.05 -10.23
CA GLU A 14 -14.41 1.18 -10.42
C GLU A 14 -13.94 2.31 -9.49
N ILE A 15 -13.58 2.01 -8.25
CA ILE A 15 -12.99 3.01 -7.34
C ILE A 15 -11.66 3.52 -7.89
N GLN A 16 -10.81 2.63 -8.40
CA GLN A 16 -9.54 3.03 -9.00
C GLN A 16 -9.74 3.92 -10.24
N ALA A 17 -10.72 3.60 -11.08
CA ALA A 17 -11.13 4.43 -12.20
C ALA A 17 -11.65 5.80 -11.72
N PHE A 18 -12.48 5.82 -10.68
CA PHE A 18 -12.96 7.06 -10.05
C PHE A 18 -11.81 7.92 -9.51
N ILE A 19 -10.83 7.35 -8.81
CA ILE A 19 -9.64 8.06 -8.34
C ILE A 19 -8.87 8.66 -9.53
N SER A 20 -8.73 7.89 -10.61
CA SER A 20 -8.07 8.33 -11.84
C SER A 20 -8.81 9.46 -12.55
N VAL A 21 -10.14 9.49 -12.51
CA VAL A 21 -10.93 10.59 -13.10
C VAL A 21 -10.89 11.84 -12.22
N MET A 22 -11.03 11.67 -10.90
CA MET A 22 -11.10 12.78 -9.94
C MET A 22 -9.75 13.46 -9.73
N GLN A 23 -8.64 12.76 -9.98
CA GLN A 23 -7.29 13.30 -9.83
C GLN A 23 -7.11 13.90 -8.43
N PHE A 24 -6.49 15.07 -8.29
CA PHE A 24 -6.25 15.73 -7.00
C PHE A 24 -7.55 15.95 -6.18
N THR A 25 -8.72 16.04 -6.81
CA THR A 25 -9.99 16.31 -6.11
C THR A 25 -10.50 15.14 -5.28
N VAL A 26 -9.90 13.94 -5.47
CA VAL A 26 -10.16 12.74 -4.66
C VAL A 26 -10.01 12.97 -3.17
N VAL A 27 -9.20 13.96 -2.76
CA VAL A 27 -9.01 14.38 -1.35
C VAL A 27 -10.33 14.70 -0.64
N ARG A 28 -11.36 15.13 -1.38
CA ARG A 28 -12.70 15.43 -0.83
C ARG A 28 -13.43 14.15 -0.37
N HIS A 29 -13.03 13.00 -0.89
CA HIS A 29 -13.64 11.70 -0.63
C HIS A 29 -12.82 10.84 0.33
N PHE A 30 -11.70 11.35 0.85
CA PHE A 30 -10.83 10.61 1.79
C PHE A 30 -11.56 10.11 3.03
N LYS A 31 -12.57 10.84 3.50
CA LYS A 31 -13.42 10.41 4.62
C LYS A 31 -14.01 9.00 4.42
N TYR A 32 -14.28 8.63 3.18
CA TYR A 32 -14.88 7.34 2.82
C TYR A 32 -13.85 6.38 2.20
N LEU A 33 -12.92 6.90 1.41
CA LEU A 33 -11.92 6.09 0.71
C LEU A 33 -10.86 5.51 1.66
N ILE A 34 -10.38 6.28 2.63
CA ILE A 34 -9.30 5.83 3.52
C ILE A 34 -9.74 4.64 4.39
N PRO A 35 -10.90 4.68 5.08
CA PRO A 35 -11.35 3.51 5.84
C PRO A 35 -11.56 2.26 4.97
N LEU A 36 -12.02 2.44 3.73
CA LEU A 36 -12.19 1.35 2.77
C LEU A 36 -10.83 0.74 2.37
N ILE A 37 -9.84 1.59 2.11
CA ILE A 37 -8.46 1.16 1.81
C ILE A 37 -7.88 0.41 3.02
N GLU A 38 -8.00 0.97 4.22
CA GLU A 38 -7.50 0.33 5.45
C GLU A 38 -8.15 -1.06 5.64
N HIS A 39 -9.45 -1.18 5.41
CA HIS A 39 -10.16 -2.45 5.50
C HIS A 39 -9.66 -3.49 4.50
N HIS A 40 -9.49 -3.11 3.22
CA HIS A 40 -9.07 -4.05 2.18
C HIS A 40 -7.56 -4.35 2.19
N LEU A 41 -6.73 -3.50 2.79
CA LEU A 41 -5.33 -3.81 3.06
C LEU A 41 -5.15 -4.95 4.08
N GLU A 42 -6.15 -5.21 4.91
CA GLU A 42 -6.16 -6.37 5.83
C GLU A 42 -6.75 -7.64 5.19
N SER A 43 -7.14 -7.59 3.91
CA SER A 43 -7.67 -8.76 3.19
C SER A 43 -6.69 -9.93 3.21
N THR A 44 -7.20 -11.15 3.37
CA THR A 44 -6.41 -12.38 3.20
C THR A 44 -6.17 -12.72 1.74
N ASP A 45 -7.04 -12.26 0.84
CA ASP A 45 -6.92 -12.44 -0.60
C ASP A 45 -5.89 -11.48 -1.21
N ASP A 46 -4.84 -12.05 -1.78
CA ASP A 46 -3.71 -11.32 -2.38
C ASP A 46 -4.13 -10.45 -3.55
N GLN A 47 -5.15 -10.86 -4.31
CA GLN A 47 -5.59 -10.08 -5.47
C GLN A 47 -6.31 -8.80 -5.04
N THR A 48 -7.25 -8.91 -4.09
CA THR A 48 -7.91 -7.75 -3.46
C THR A 48 -6.90 -6.83 -2.78
N TYR A 49 -5.89 -7.41 -2.11
CA TYR A 49 -4.79 -6.66 -1.51
C TYR A 49 -4.01 -5.87 -2.57
N ASN A 50 -3.56 -6.51 -3.65
CA ASN A 50 -2.78 -5.88 -4.71
C ASN A 50 -3.52 -4.75 -5.44
N GLU A 51 -4.81 -4.94 -5.70
CA GLU A 51 -5.69 -3.88 -6.25
C GLU A 51 -5.75 -2.69 -5.27
N THR A 52 -5.85 -2.96 -3.98
CA THR A 52 -5.87 -1.93 -2.93
C THR A 52 -4.53 -1.19 -2.81
N VAL A 53 -3.40 -1.90 -2.83
CA VAL A 53 -2.07 -1.30 -2.82
C VAL A 53 -1.85 -0.42 -4.05
N SER A 54 -2.36 -0.83 -5.22
CA SER A 54 -2.32 -0.04 -6.45
C SER A 54 -3.11 1.28 -6.31
N MET A 55 -4.28 1.24 -5.66
CA MET A 55 -5.04 2.45 -5.33
C MET A 55 -4.27 3.38 -4.38
N VAL A 56 -3.61 2.83 -3.36
CA VAL A 56 -2.77 3.62 -2.44
C VAL A 56 -1.66 4.32 -3.21
N LYS A 57 -0.94 3.59 -4.07
CA LYS A 57 0.11 4.16 -4.93
C LYS A 57 -0.43 5.29 -5.81
N LEU A 58 -1.62 5.12 -6.38
CA LEU A 58 -2.28 6.15 -7.18
C LEU A 58 -2.63 7.40 -6.35
N ILE A 59 -3.22 7.22 -5.16
CA ILE A 59 -3.55 8.32 -4.25
C ILE A 59 -2.28 9.07 -3.82
N CYS A 60 -1.20 8.35 -3.52
CA CYS A 60 0.08 8.96 -3.15
C CYS A 60 0.60 9.88 -4.27
N LYS A 61 0.50 9.46 -5.53
CA LYS A 61 0.92 10.27 -6.68
C LYS A 61 0.05 11.51 -6.89
N LEU A 62 -1.26 11.40 -6.68
CA LEU A 62 -2.23 12.43 -7.09
C LEU A 62 -2.58 13.44 -5.99
N ALA A 63 -2.50 13.03 -4.73
CA ALA A 63 -3.08 13.75 -3.61
C ALA A 63 -2.09 14.11 -2.50
N TRP A 64 -0.80 13.90 -2.73
CA TRP A 64 0.25 14.44 -1.87
C TRP A 64 0.26 15.98 -1.89
N PRO A 65 0.46 16.71 -0.77
CA PRO A 65 0.75 16.25 0.61
C PRO A 65 -0.49 16.01 1.49
N ARG A 66 -1.71 16.13 0.97
CA ARG A 66 -2.93 16.02 1.80
C ARG A 66 -3.16 14.61 2.35
N PHE A 67 -2.58 13.60 1.72
CA PHE A 67 -2.55 12.23 2.20
C PHE A 67 -1.68 12.01 3.44
N HIS A 68 -0.82 12.96 3.81
CA HIS A 68 0.10 12.85 4.95
C HIS A 68 -0.59 12.56 6.30
N ARG A 69 -1.88 12.87 6.47
CA ARG A 69 -2.58 12.52 7.72
C ARG A 69 -2.84 11.02 7.90
N HIS A 70 -2.82 10.26 6.80
CA HIS A 70 -3.20 8.84 6.77
C HIS A 70 -2.01 7.93 6.42
N HIS A 71 -0.90 8.50 5.94
CA HIS A 71 0.25 7.74 5.45
C HIS A 71 0.82 6.79 6.49
N HIS A 72 0.88 7.18 7.77
CA HIS A 72 1.49 6.37 8.81
C HIS A 72 0.66 5.13 9.16
N THR A 73 -0.67 5.25 9.18
CA THR A 73 -1.57 4.10 9.38
C THR A 73 -1.46 3.12 8.21
N ILE A 74 -1.48 3.64 6.98
CA ILE A 74 -1.38 2.82 5.77
C ILE A 74 -0.01 2.14 5.68
N LEU A 75 1.08 2.85 5.98
CA LEU A 75 2.43 2.29 6.02
C LEU A 75 2.52 1.14 7.03
N LYS A 76 1.95 1.31 8.23
CA LYS A 76 1.88 0.25 9.24
C LYS A 76 1.16 -0.99 8.72
N LEU A 77 0.05 -0.84 8.00
CA LEU A 77 -0.68 -1.97 7.43
C LEU A 77 0.13 -2.69 6.32
N LEU A 78 0.77 -1.92 5.44
CA LEU A 78 1.64 -2.47 4.39
C LEU A 78 2.80 -3.27 5.01
N VAL A 79 3.49 -2.69 6.00
CA VAL A 79 4.59 -3.34 6.70
C VAL A 79 4.13 -4.56 7.50
N LYS A 80 2.99 -4.47 8.20
CA LYS A 80 2.38 -5.60 8.90
C LYS A 80 2.17 -6.78 7.95
N ARG A 81 1.70 -6.53 6.72
CA ARG A 81 1.53 -7.58 5.71
C ARG A 81 2.87 -8.16 5.25
N LEU A 82 3.89 -7.32 5.03
CA LEU A 82 5.25 -7.77 4.69
C LEU A 82 5.87 -8.69 5.76
N MET A 83 5.56 -8.46 7.04
CA MET A 83 6.08 -9.25 8.15
C MET A 83 5.37 -10.60 8.35
N GLN A 84 4.20 -10.78 7.75
CA GLN A 84 3.45 -12.02 7.88
C GLN A 84 4.04 -13.09 6.96
N GLU A 85 4.99 -13.86 7.51
CA GLU A 85 5.60 -15.04 6.88
C GLU A 85 4.47 -15.94 6.33
N ASN A 86 4.45 -16.14 5.01
CA ASN A 86 3.51 -16.99 4.22
C ASN A 86 2.25 -16.32 3.64
N LEU A 87 2.06 -15.00 3.74
CA LEU A 87 0.84 -14.35 3.21
C LEU A 87 1.01 -13.54 1.92
N LEU A 88 2.22 -13.41 1.37
CA LEU A 88 2.42 -12.66 0.14
C LEU A 88 3.16 -13.50 -0.89
N GLU A 89 2.54 -13.64 -2.07
CA GLU A 89 3.25 -14.06 -3.27
C GLU A 89 4.32 -13.03 -3.66
N GLU A 90 5.33 -13.46 -4.42
CA GLU A 90 6.47 -12.62 -4.86
C GLU A 90 6.02 -11.34 -5.58
N ASN A 91 4.97 -11.44 -6.40
CA ASN A 91 4.38 -10.28 -7.08
C ASN A 91 3.75 -9.29 -6.08
N SER A 92 3.01 -9.80 -5.08
CA SER A 92 2.38 -8.99 -4.04
C SER A 92 3.43 -8.27 -3.19
N LEU A 93 4.57 -8.94 -2.92
CA LEU A 93 5.72 -8.35 -2.25
C LEU A 93 6.28 -7.17 -3.05
N GLN A 94 6.53 -7.36 -4.34
CA GLN A 94 7.08 -6.30 -5.21
C GLN A 94 6.15 -5.09 -5.26
N ILE A 95 4.84 -5.30 -5.47
CA ILE A 95 3.84 -4.23 -5.52
C ILE A 95 3.80 -3.43 -4.20
N THR A 96 3.97 -4.11 -3.08
CA THR A 96 3.99 -3.49 -1.76
C THR A 96 5.22 -2.63 -1.56
N VAL A 97 6.41 -3.16 -1.89
CA VAL A 97 7.67 -2.41 -1.83
C VAL A 97 7.63 -1.18 -2.74
N ASP A 98 7.12 -1.34 -3.95
CA ASP A 98 6.88 -0.27 -4.92
C ASP A 98 6.00 0.87 -4.36
N CYS A 99 4.94 0.50 -3.65
CA CYS A 99 4.01 1.46 -3.05
C CYS A 99 4.68 2.22 -1.90
N ILE A 100 5.42 1.51 -1.05
CA ILE A 100 6.19 2.10 0.04
C ILE A 100 7.27 3.06 -0.51
N SER A 101 7.97 2.68 -1.58
CA SER A 101 8.92 3.55 -2.28
C SER A 101 8.25 4.81 -2.82
N CYS A 102 7.06 4.67 -3.42
CA CYS A 102 6.27 5.81 -3.87
C CYS A 102 5.90 6.74 -2.70
N MET A 103 5.59 6.20 -1.52
CA MET A 103 5.31 6.99 -0.31
C MET A 103 6.56 7.72 0.21
N GLN A 104 7.74 7.09 0.14
CA GLN A 104 9.02 7.73 0.51
C GLN A 104 9.39 8.90 -0.41
N THR A 105 9.23 8.72 -1.72
CA THR A 105 9.50 9.82 -2.68
C THR A 105 8.59 11.01 -2.45
N ALA A 106 7.35 10.77 -2.01
CA ALA A 106 6.41 11.81 -1.65
C ALA A 106 6.75 12.46 -0.29
N ASP A 107 7.30 11.68 0.66
CA ASP A 107 7.65 12.12 2.01
C ASP A 107 8.97 11.55 2.53
N PRO A 108 10.04 12.35 2.58
CA PRO A 108 11.31 11.91 3.15
C PRO A 108 11.20 11.50 4.64
N SER A 109 10.18 11.94 5.39
CA SER A 109 9.99 11.52 6.78
C SER A 109 9.57 10.05 6.92
N VAL A 110 9.04 9.44 5.85
CA VAL A 110 8.73 8.00 5.77
C VAL A 110 10.01 7.16 5.76
N GLN A 111 11.15 7.72 5.31
CA GLN A 111 12.46 7.06 5.39
C GLN A 111 12.83 6.73 6.84
N LYS A 112 12.60 7.66 7.76
CA LYS A 112 12.86 7.46 9.18
C LYS A 112 12.00 6.35 9.78
N ALA A 113 10.72 6.31 9.41
CA ALA A 113 9.81 5.24 9.84
C ALA A 113 10.23 3.87 9.26
N LEU A 114 10.71 3.83 8.02
CA LEU A 114 11.25 2.61 7.40
C LEU A 114 12.56 2.17 8.04
N ASP A 115 13.44 3.08 8.42
CA ASP A 115 14.69 2.75 9.11
C ASP A 115 14.44 2.26 10.55
N GLU A 116 13.42 2.80 11.23
CA GLU A 116 12.91 2.28 12.51
C GLU A 116 12.29 0.88 12.35
N ILE A 117 11.53 0.63 11.28
CA ILE A 117 10.94 -0.68 10.99
C ILE A 117 12.02 -1.71 10.61
N ARG A 118 13.00 -1.30 9.77
CA ARG A 118 14.17 -2.10 9.38
C ARG A 118 15.00 -2.50 10.60
N SER A 119 15.21 -1.58 11.54
CA SER A 119 15.93 -1.86 12.79
C SER A 119 15.13 -2.69 13.79
N MET A 120 13.80 -2.60 13.80
CA MET A 120 12.94 -3.35 14.73
C MET A 120 12.62 -4.79 14.32
N SER A 121 12.86 -5.23 13.07
CA SER A 121 12.27 -6.50 12.62
C SER A 121 13.05 -7.42 11.68
N LEU A 122 14.09 -6.97 10.94
CA LEU A 122 14.46 -7.73 9.72
C LEU A 122 15.97 -7.96 9.45
N ILE A 123 16.89 -7.56 10.33
CA ILE A 123 18.34 -7.79 10.06
C ILE A 123 18.74 -9.27 10.18
N ASN A 124 18.02 -10.10 10.95
CA ASN A 124 18.42 -11.50 11.17
C ASN A 124 17.71 -12.55 10.31
N LYS A 125 16.68 -12.22 9.52
CA LYS A 125 15.84 -13.25 8.85
C LYS A 125 15.51 -13.04 7.37
N TYR A 126 15.84 -11.87 6.80
CA TYR A 126 15.49 -11.54 5.41
C TYR A 126 16.68 -11.01 4.61
N SER A 127 17.72 -11.82 4.50
CA SER A 127 18.85 -11.61 3.58
C SER A 127 18.40 -11.34 2.13
N HIS A 128 17.22 -11.82 1.74
CA HIS A 128 16.68 -11.65 0.39
C HIS A 128 15.99 -10.29 0.16
N LEU A 129 15.34 -9.70 1.18
CA LEU A 129 14.78 -8.34 1.09
C LEU A 129 15.86 -7.26 1.16
N ARG A 130 17.03 -7.59 1.73
CA ARG A 130 18.19 -6.71 1.75
C ARG A 130 18.65 -6.35 0.33
N HIS A 131 18.65 -7.31 -0.59
CA HIS A 131 19.00 -7.06 -2.00
C HIS A 131 18.01 -6.12 -2.71
N ALA A 132 16.70 -6.36 -2.55
CA ALA A 132 15.66 -5.50 -3.17
C ALA A 132 15.62 -4.07 -2.60
N LEU A 133 16.11 -3.88 -1.35
CA LEU A 133 16.20 -2.57 -0.70
C LEU A 133 17.56 -1.86 -0.95
N GLU A 134 18.64 -2.60 -1.21
CA GLU A 134 19.95 -2.06 -1.60
C GLU A 134 19.97 -1.62 -3.08
N GLU A 135 19.12 -2.16 -3.95
CA GLU A 135 18.96 -1.69 -5.34
C GLU A 135 18.20 -0.35 -5.47
N LEU A 136 17.63 0.16 -4.38
CA LEU A 136 16.89 1.43 -4.33
C LEU A 136 17.72 2.61 -3.77
N SER A 137 19.03 2.42 -3.53
CA SER A 137 19.99 3.48 -3.15
C SER A 137 20.94 3.83 -4.29
#